data_AF-A0A536TQ58-F1
#
_entry.id   AF-A0A536TQ58-F1
#
_cell.length_a   1.000
_cell.length_b   1.000
_cell.length_c   1.000
_cell.angle_alpha   90.00
_cell.angle_beta   90.00
_cell.angle_gamma   90.00
#
_symmetry.space_group_name_H-M   'P 1'
#
loop_
_entity.id
_entity.type
_entity.pdbx_description
1 polymer ?
#
loop_
_entity_poly.entity_id
_entity_poly.type
_entity_poly.pdbx_seq_one_letter_code
_entity_poly.pdbx_strand_id
1 'polypeptide(L)'
;LSRWEREAARLKGVPVVVYHKDMSYFINWAGMREAGSLEPKPGLPPTPAHLADLVERMKRDPAKVIVYSPYNSPRAAEFLSERTKIPSVMLPFTVGGTERAKDLFGLFDDTIARLLATVK
;
A
#
# COMPACT_ATOMS: atom_id res chain seq x y z
N LEU A 1 -15.74 -10.39 11.69
CA LEU A 1 -15.00 -10.95 10.53
C LEU A 1 -15.80 -10.89 9.24
N SER A 2 -17.04 -11.43 9.20
CA SER A 2 -17.82 -11.50 7.94
C SER A 2 -18.01 -10.18 7.17
N ARG A 3 -18.06 -9.02 7.85
CA ARG A 3 -18.08 -7.70 7.21
C ARG A 3 -16.79 -7.42 6.42
N TRP A 4 -15.65 -7.45 7.10
CA TRP A 4 -14.35 -7.15 6.48
C TRP A 4 -14.00 -8.12 5.36
N GLU A 5 -14.35 -9.40 5.50
CA GLU A 5 -14.14 -10.38 4.42
C GLU A 5 -14.93 -10.01 3.16
N ARG A 6 -16.20 -9.59 3.31
CA ARG A 6 -17.03 -9.14 2.18
C ARG A 6 -16.48 -7.86 1.53
N GLU A 7 -16.02 -6.92 2.34
CA GLU A 7 -15.45 -5.66 1.86
C GLU A 7 -14.10 -5.89 1.15
N ALA A 8 -13.20 -6.65 1.78
CA ALA A 8 -11.88 -6.96 1.27
C ALA A 8 -11.91 -7.90 0.05
N ALA A 9 -13.01 -8.61 -0.21
CA ALA A 9 -13.16 -9.43 -1.42
C ALA A 9 -12.92 -8.64 -2.71
N ARG A 10 -13.21 -7.33 -2.72
CA ARG A 10 -12.95 -6.42 -3.86
C ARG A 10 -11.46 -6.11 -4.07
N LEU A 11 -10.62 -6.38 -3.07
CA LEU A 11 -9.17 -6.21 -3.13
C LEU A 11 -8.46 -7.45 -3.67
N LYS A 12 -9.16 -8.57 -3.83
CA LYS A 12 -8.56 -9.81 -4.31
C LYS A 12 -7.92 -9.62 -5.70
N GLY A 13 -6.66 -10.01 -5.82
CA GLY A 13 -5.86 -9.91 -7.04
C GLY A 13 -5.32 -8.50 -7.33
N VAL A 14 -5.69 -7.49 -6.54
CA VAL A 14 -5.24 -6.11 -6.76
C VAL A 14 -3.73 -6.03 -6.59
N PRO A 15 -2.98 -5.59 -7.63
CA PRO A 15 -1.54 -5.39 -7.51
C PRO A 15 -1.22 -4.14 -6.69
N VAL A 16 -0.36 -4.27 -5.69
CA VAL A 16 0.03 -3.21 -4.76
C VAL A 16 1.54 -3.05 -4.72
N VAL A 17 2.01 -1.80 -4.78
CA VAL A 17 3.38 -1.46 -4.38
C VAL A 17 3.37 -1.10 -2.90
N VAL A 18 4.22 -1.75 -2.11
CA VAL A 18 4.36 -1.48 -0.67
C VAL A 18 5.57 -0.60 -0.39
N TYR A 19 5.66 0.00 0.80
CA TYR A 19 6.90 0.69 1.19
C TYR A 19 8.00 -0.35 1.46
N HIS A 20 7.72 -1.28 2.37
CA HIS A 20 8.44 -2.53 2.61
C HIS A 20 7.43 -3.62 3.03
N LYS A 21 7.88 -4.78 3.50
CA LYS A 21 7.02 -5.95 3.80
C LYS A 21 6.25 -5.85 5.13
N ASP A 22 5.83 -4.64 5.52
CA ASP A 22 5.12 -4.38 6.79
C ASP A 22 3.65 -4.82 6.77
N MET A 23 3.04 -4.87 5.59
CA MET A 23 1.61 -5.23 5.41
C MET A 23 1.38 -6.66 4.90
N SER A 24 2.41 -7.51 4.90
CA SER A 24 2.38 -8.85 4.27
C SER A 24 1.20 -9.72 4.72
N TYR A 25 0.87 -9.72 6.02
CA TYR A 25 -0.24 -10.51 6.56
C TYR A 25 -1.61 -10.03 6.05
N PHE A 26 -1.84 -8.72 6.06
CA PHE A 26 -3.08 -8.14 5.56
C PHE A 26 -3.22 -8.37 4.05
N ILE A 27 -2.14 -8.15 3.30
CA ILE A 27 -2.10 -8.35 1.83
C ILE A 27 -2.45 -9.80 1.49
N ASN A 28 -1.87 -10.77 2.19
CA ASN A 28 -2.18 -12.19 2.01
C ASN A 28 -3.64 -12.50 2.37
N TRP A 29 -4.11 -12.02 3.54
CA TRP A 29 -5.49 -12.24 3.98
C TRP A 29 -6.53 -11.64 3.02
N ALA A 30 -6.27 -10.45 2.48
CA ALA A 30 -7.14 -9.80 1.48
C ALA A 30 -6.99 -10.40 0.07
N GLY A 31 -6.04 -11.30 -0.15
CA GLY A 31 -5.75 -11.92 -1.45
C GLY A 31 -5.17 -10.95 -2.47
N MET A 32 -4.51 -9.87 -2.04
CA MET A 32 -3.84 -8.90 -2.91
C MET A 32 -2.51 -9.45 -3.46
N ARG A 33 -1.94 -8.81 -4.48
CA ARG A 33 -0.67 -9.21 -5.10
C ARG A 33 0.40 -8.13 -4.90
N GLU A 34 1.51 -8.45 -4.26
CA GLU A 34 2.64 -7.52 -4.21
C GLU A 34 3.28 -7.37 -5.62
N ALA A 35 3.31 -6.15 -6.13
CA ALA A 35 3.88 -5.79 -7.43
C ALA A 35 5.29 -5.16 -7.31
N GLY A 36 5.71 -4.81 -6.09
CA GLY A 36 7.04 -4.27 -5.80
C GLY A 36 7.09 -3.55 -4.45
N SER A 37 8.29 -3.11 -4.07
CA SER A 37 8.52 -2.32 -2.86
C SER A 37 9.29 -1.03 -3.15
N LEU A 38 8.99 0.05 -2.44
CA LEU A 38 9.70 1.33 -2.53
C LEU A 38 11.12 1.21 -1.98
N GLU A 39 11.31 0.44 -0.91
CA GLU A 39 12.63 0.01 -0.46
C GLU A 39 13.13 -1.15 -1.32
N PRO A 40 14.42 -1.17 -1.72
CA PRO A 40 14.99 -2.33 -2.40
C PRO A 40 15.10 -3.54 -1.48
N LYS A 41 15.32 -3.32 -0.18
CA LYS A 41 15.32 -4.32 0.89
C LYS A 41 14.84 -3.66 2.19
N PRO A 42 14.19 -4.40 3.10
CA PRO A 42 13.77 -3.87 4.39
C PRO A 42 14.93 -3.18 5.13
N GLY A 43 14.72 -1.91 5.51
CA GLY A 43 15.70 -1.10 6.24
C GLY A 43 16.75 -0.41 5.36
N LEU A 44 16.71 -0.60 4.04
CA LEU A 44 17.49 0.21 3.10
C LEU A 44 16.60 1.31 2.52
N PRO A 45 16.98 2.59 2.62
CA PRO A 45 16.17 3.68 2.11
C PRO A 45 15.99 3.57 0.58
N PRO A 46 14.84 4.03 0.04
CA PRO A 46 14.64 4.10 -1.40
C PRO A 46 15.74 4.91 -2.08
N THR A 47 16.32 4.36 -3.16
CA THR A 47 17.35 5.05 -3.96
C THR A 47 16.77 5.53 -5.29
N PRO A 48 17.31 6.60 -5.89
CA PRO A 48 16.84 7.08 -7.19
C PRO A 48 16.89 6.00 -8.29
N ALA A 49 17.95 5.18 -8.31
CA ALA A 49 18.09 4.08 -9.28
C ALA A 49 17.00 3.03 -9.10
N HIS A 50 16.75 2.58 -7.86
CA HIS A 50 15.69 1.58 -7.58
C HIS A 50 14.30 2.11 -7.92
N LEU A 51 14.01 3.38 -7.61
CA LEU A 51 12.73 3.99 -7.96
C LEU A 51 12.56 4.17 -9.47
N ALA A 52 13.63 4.48 -10.22
CA ALA A 52 13.59 4.54 -11.67
C ALA A 52 13.28 3.15 -12.29
N ASP A 53 13.93 2.09 -11.80
CA ASP A 53 13.63 0.72 -12.23
C ASP A 53 12.19 0.32 -11.89
N LEU A 54 11.69 0.73 -10.73
CA LEU A 54 10.32 0.49 -10.32
C LEU A 54 9.32 1.22 -11.22
N VAL A 55 9.60 2.45 -11.65
CA VAL A 55 8.79 3.19 -12.64
C VAL A 55 8.69 2.38 -13.94
N GLU A 56 9.81 1.89 -14.47
CA GLU A 56 9.81 1.10 -15.71
C GLU A 56 9.06 -0.23 -15.56
N ARG A 57 9.11 -0.87 -14.38
CA ARG A 57 8.28 -2.04 -14.08
C ARG A 57 6.78 -1.68 -14.07
N MET A 58 6.40 -0.59 -13.42
CA MET A 58 5.00 -0.15 -13.33
C MET A 58 4.43 0.31 -14.68
N LYS A 59 5.26 0.72 -15.64
CA LYS A 59 4.82 0.96 -17.02
C LYS A 59 4.45 -0.33 -17.77
N ARG A 60 5.05 -1.47 -17.40
CA ARG A 60 4.84 -2.77 -18.06
C ARG A 60 3.74 -3.61 -17.39
N ASP A 61 3.77 -3.71 -16.06
CA ASP A 61 2.75 -4.37 -15.24
C ASP A 61 2.34 -3.39 -14.11
N PRO A 62 1.34 -2.51 -14.35
CA PRO A 62 0.99 -1.47 -13.40
C PRO A 62 0.32 -2.02 -12.15
N ALA A 63 0.78 -1.56 -10.99
CA ALA A 63 0.00 -1.66 -9.77
C ALA A 63 -1.25 -0.78 -9.80
N LYS A 64 -2.17 -1.02 -8.87
CA LYS A 64 -3.38 -0.20 -8.68
C LYS A 64 -3.25 0.80 -7.55
N VAL A 65 -2.35 0.56 -6.60
CA VAL A 65 -2.12 1.42 -5.45
C VAL A 65 -0.68 1.30 -4.95
N ILE A 66 -0.14 2.42 -4.47
CA ILE A 66 1.12 2.50 -3.74
C ILE A 66 0.78 2.78 -2.29
N VAL A 67 1.25 1.95 -1.36
CA VAL A 67 0.93 2.11 0.08
C VAL A 67 2.17 2.44 0.91
N TYR A 68 1.98 3.26 1.93
CA TYR A 68 3.01 3.59 2.92
C TYR A 68 2.39 3.83 4.30
N SER A 69 3.20 3.75 5.35
CA SER A 69 2.79 3.92 6.74
C SER A 69 3.09 5.35 7.24
N PRO A 70 2.49 5.81 8.35
CA PRO A 70 2.60 7.22 8.79
C PRO A 70 4.01 7.61 9.24
N TYR A 71 4.82 6.64 9.67
CA TYR A 71 6.21 6.84 10.05
C TYR A 71 7.18 6.86 8.85
N ASN A 72 6.72 6.51 7.65
CA ASN A 72 7.53 6.56 6.44
C ASN A 72 7.53 7.97 5.84
N SER A 73 8.64 8.39 5.24
CA SER A 73 8.63 9.58 4.40
C SER A 73 7.80 9.33 3.13
N PRO A 74 6.84 10.21 2.77
CA PRO A 74 5.95 9.99 1.63
C PRO A 74 6.67 10.16 0.27
N ARG A 75 7.85 10.78 0.25
CA ARG A 75 8.56 11.20 -0.97
C ARG A 75 8.75 10.10 -2.01
N ALA A 76 9.06 8.88 -1.58
CA ALA A 76 9.25 7.75 -2.49
C ALA A 76 7.93 7.30 -3.14
N ALA A 77 6.84 7.32 -2.36
CA ALA A 77 5.50 6.98 -2.84
C ALA A 77 4.98 8.08 -3.80
N GLU A 78 5.17 9.35 -3.45
CA GLU A 78 4.85 10.51 -4.29
C GLU A 78 5.62 10.47 -5.61
N PHE A 79 6.94 10.26 -5.56
CA PHE A 79 7.79 10.16 -6.74
C PHE A 79 7.28 9.11 -7.75
N LEU A 80 6.91 7.93 -7.25
CA LEU A 80 6.41 6.84 -8.08
C LEU A 80 5.00 7.16 -8.59
N SER A 81 4.12 7.69 -7.73
CA SER A 81 2.75 8.10 -8.07
C SER A 81 2.73 9.12 -9.21
N GLU A 82 3.54 10.19 -9.12
CA GLU A 82 3.61 11.24 -10.14
C GLU A 82 3.96 10.73 -11.54
N ARG A 83 4.87 9.75 -11.60
CA ARG A 83 5.43 9.19 -12.85
C ARG A 83 4.60 8.07 -13.44
N THR A 84 3.86 7.34 -12.61
CA THR A 84 3.07 6.17 -13.04
C THR A 84 1.58 6.45 -13.07
N LYS A 85 1.13 7.55 -12.47
CA LYS A 85 -0.29 7.91 -12.23
C LYS A 85 -1.04 6.89 -11.36
N ILE A 86 -0.31 6.01 -10.66
CA ILE A 86 -0.86 5.09 -9.68
C ILE A 86 -1.06 5.87 -8.37
N PRO A 87 -2.26 5.86 -7.76
CA PRO A 87 -2.51 6.61 -6.52
C PRO A 87 -1.66 6.08 -5.36
N SER A 88 -1.08 6.98 -4.58
CA SER A 88 -0.43 6.68 -3.31
C SER A 88 -1.39 6.91 -2.14
N VAL A 89 -1.38 6.00 -1.16
CA VAL A 89 -2.25 6.06 0.02
C VAL A 89 -1.47 5.69 1.28
N MET A 90 -1.57 6.57 2.28
CA MET A 90 -1.10 6.28 3.62
C MET A 90 -2.09 5.35 4.34
N LEU A 91 -1.60 4.21 4.83
CA LEU A 91 -2.33 3.30 5.71
C LEU A 91 -1.92 3.54 7.17
N PRO A 92 -2.82 3.30 8.14
CA PRO A 92 -2.54 3.52 9.57
C PRO A 92 -1.41 2.67 10.15
N PHE A 93 -1.20 1.44 9.66
CA PHE A 93 -0.25 0.43 10.18
C PHE A 93 -0.51 -0.05 11.62
N THR A 94 -0.82 0.84 12.56
CA THR A 94 -1.07 0.53 13.97
C THR A 94 -2.19 1.41 14.55
N VAL A 95 -2.70 1.03 15.73
CA VAL A 95 -3.62 1.85 16.51
C VAL A 95 -2.93 3.18 16.86
N GLY A 96 -3.61 4.29 16.60
CA GLY A 96 -3.09 5.65 16.70
C GLY A 96 -2.37 6.15 15.44
N GLY A 97 -2.21 5.30 14.41
CA GLY A 97 -1.55 5.70 13.16
C GLY A 97 -2.35 6.68 12.29
N THR A 98 -3.66 6.77 12.51
CA THR A 98 -4.55 7.79 11.94
C THR A 98 -5.57 8.23 12.98
N GLU A 99 -6.24 9.35 12.74
CA GLU A 99 -7.34 9.82 13.59
C GLU A 99 -8.51 8.83 13.68
N ARG A 100 -8.69 7.96 12.68
CA ARG A 100 -9.74 6.92 12.64
C ARG A 100 -9.32 5.62 13.31
N ALA A 101 -8.03 5.29 13.31
CA ALA A 101 -7.50 4.06 13.90
C ALA A 101 -7.35 4.17 15.43
N LYS A 102 -8.43 4.51 16.15
CA LYS A 102 -8.41 4.72 17.62
C LYS A 102 -8.39 3.41 18.44
N ASP A 103 -8.76 2.31 17.81
CA ASP A 103 -8.71 0.96 18.35
C ASP A 103 -8.44 -0.05 17.23
N LEU A 104 -8.39 -1.33 17.56
CA LEU A 104 -8.13 -2.40 16.58
C LEU A 104 -9.20 -2.47 15.49
N PHE A 105 -10.47 -2.17 15.78
CA PHE A 105 -11.54 -2.20 14.79
C PHE A 105 -11.42 -1.02 13.82
N GLY A 106 -11.17 0.19 14.35
CA GLY A 106 -10.92 1.39 13.57
C GLY A 106 -9.69 1.27 12.68
N LEU A 107 -8.65 0.53 13.13
CA LEU A 107 -7.47 0.22 12.33
C LEU A 107 -7.83 -0.54 11.05
N PHE A 108 -8.61 -1.63 11.15
CA PHE A 108 -9.03 -2.41 9.99
C PHE A 108 -10.06 -1.67 9.13
N ASP A 109 -11.03 -0.98 9.75
CA ASP A 109 -12.04 -0.18 9.04
C ASP A 109 -11.36 0.90 8.17
N ASP A 110 -10.41 1.66 8.74
CA ASP A 110 -9.70 2.70 8.02
C ASP A 110 -8.78 2.12 6.93
N THR A 111 -8.08 1.02 7.21
CA THR A 111 -7.19 0.35 6.23
C THR A 111 -7.97 -0.12 5.00
N ILE A 112 -9.07 -0.85 5.20
CA ILE A 112 -9.90 -1.38 4.10
C ILE A 112 -10.56 -0.23 3.33
N ALA A 113 -11.15 0.75 4.03
CA ALA A 113 -11.81 1.89 3.38
C ALA A 113 -10.85 2.69 2.50
N ARG A 114 -9.62 2.95 2.96
CA ARG A 114 -8.58 3.65 2.19
C ARG A 114 -8.16 2.90 0.94
N LEU A 115 -8.02 1.58 1.02
CA LEU A 115 -7.69 0.74 -0.14
C LEU A 115 -8.86 0.65 -1.13
N LEU A 116 -10.09 0.50 -0.65
CA LEU A 116 -11.26 0.46 -1.52
C LEU A 116 -11.50 1.78 -2.26
N ALA A 117 -11.03 2.90 -1.71
CA ALA A 117 -11.12 4.20 -2.37
C ALA A 117 -10.19 4.31 -3.61
N THR A 118 -9.14 3.49 -3.70
CA THR A 118 -8.21 3.48 -4.85
C THR A 118 -8.57 2.46 -5.92
N VAL A 119 -9.32 1.42 -5.56
CA VAL A 119 -9.75 0.35 -6.45
C VAL A 119 -11.21 0.63 -6.88
N LYS A 120 -11.36 1.55 -7.82
CA LYS A 120 -12.63 1.79 -8.53
C LYS A 120 -12.67 0.97 -9.82
#